data_AF-A0A3A8HD79-F1
#
_entry.id   AF-A0A3A8HD79-F1
#
_cell.length_a   1.000
_cell.length_b   1.000
_cell.length_c   1.000
_cell.angle_alpha   90.00
_cell.angle_beta   90.00
_cell.angle_gamma   90.00
#
_symmetry.space_group_name_H-M   'P 1'
#
loop_
_entity.id
_entity.type
_entity.pdbx_description
1 polymer ?
#
loop_
_entity_poly.entity_id
_entity_poly.type
_entity_poly.pdbx_seq_one_letter_code
_entity_poly.pdbx_strand_id
1 'polypeptide(L)'
;MGPARQHADTSATQEQARQRAAELLPDSPSAQNSLAWYYVTTDQPQKGLAPAQRAVRLMPGNSAILDTQAALFFQTGRCREAVAMGRRALDMLHEGVPDAARQDFKRIVTVFETKCVPAPSAQSNQPQLTEGGMRQLHRVSCILTSRLESPGGPAPWPCSA
;
A
#
# COMPACT_ATOMS: atom_id res chain seq x y z
N MET A 1 36.34 9.87 -28.88
CA MET A 1 36.45 10.84 -27.77
C MET A 1 35.04 11.08 -27.23
N GLY A 2 34.68 10.44 -26.12
CA GLY A 2 33.29 10.33 -25.65
C GLY A 2 32.88 11.41 -24.64
N PRO A 3 31.61 11.85 -24.61
CA PRO A 3 31.12 12.84 -23.66
C PRO A 3 30.67 12.15 -22.36
N ALA A 4 31.62 11.82 -21.47
CA ALA A 4 31.30 11.17 -20.19
C ALA A 4 31.35 12.11 -18.97
N ARG A 5 31.77 13.38 -19.13
CA ARG A 5 32.00 14.30 -17.99
C ARG A 5 30.82 15.21 -17.62
N GLN A 6 29.84 15.42 -18.50
CA GLN A 6 28.74 16.36 -18.24
C GLN A 6 27.68 15.83 -17.25
N HIS A 7 27.49 14.50 -17.20
CA HIS A 7 26.46 13.89 -16.34
C HIS A 7 26.80 13.94 -14.86
N ALA A 8 28.09 13.87 -14.48
CA ALA A 8 28.51 13.96 -13.09
C ALA A 8 28.37 15.39 -12.54
N ASP A 9 28.77 16.39 -13.31
CA ASP A 9 28.75 17.80 -12.90
C ASP A 9 27.32 18.36 -12.78
N THR A 10 26.45 17.96 -13.71
CA THR A 10 25.02 18.29 -13.66
C THR A 10 24.32 17.63 -12.48
N SER A 11 24.70 16.39 -12.12
CA SER A 11 24.10 15.71 -10.96
C SER A 11 24.44 16.43 -9.65
N ALA A 12 25.70 16.75 -9.39
CA ALA A 12 26.11 17.46 -8.18
C ALA A 12 25.44 18.85 -8.06
N THR A 13 25.36 19.59 -9.17
CA THR A 13 24.67 20.88 -9.23
C THR A 13 23.17 20.73 -8.92
N GLN A 14 22.55 19.66 -9.44
CA GLN A 14 21.14 19.35 -9.20
C GLN A 14 20.85 18.90 -7.76
N GLU A 15 21.75 18.16 -7.14
CA GLU A 15 21.66 17.82 -5.70
C GLU A 15 21.70 19.09 -4.86
N GLN A 16 22.70 19.95 -5.09
CA GLN A 16 22.88 21.20 -4.35
C GLN A 16 21.69 22.14 -4.50
N ALA A 17 21.13 22.29 -5.71
CA ALA A 17 19.96 23.13 -5.95
C ALA A 17 18.74 22.64 -5.15
N ARG A 18 18.50 21.32 -5.10
CA ARG A 18 17.39 20.74 -4.33
C ARG A 18 17.63 20.80 -2.82
N GLN A 19 18.86 20.59 -2.37
CA GLN A 19 19.24 20.77 -0.97
C GLN A 19 18.97 22.21 -0.54
N ARG A 20 19.42 23.18 -1.34
CA ARG A 20 19.18 24.60 -1.05
C ARG A 20 17.69 24.94 -1.04
N ALA A 21 16.90 24.39 -1.96
CA ALA A 21 15.46 24.55 -1.94
C ALA A 21 14.82 23.96 -0.68
N ALA A 22 15.28 22.79 -0.22
CA ALA A 22 14.79 22.15 1.00
C ALA A 22 15.24 22.88 2.28
N GLU A 23 16.38 23.58 2.26
CA GLU A 23 16.84 24.47 3.34
C GLU A 23 16.04 25.77 3.39
N LEU A 24 15.75 26.37 2.24
CA LEU A 24 14.98 27.60 2.15
C LEU A 24 13.50 27.39 2.48
N LEU A 25 12.97 26.21 2.16
CA LEU A 25 11.58 25.84 2.38
C LEU A 25 11.51 24.53 3.19
N PRO A 26 11.88 24.55 4.49
CA PRO A 26 11.87 23.36 5.33
C PRO A 26 10.47 22.78 5.50
N ASP A 27 9.44 23.64 5.48
CA ASP A 27 8.03 23.28 5.66
C ASP A 27 7.31 22.95 4.34
N SER A 28 8.03 22.96 3.22
CA SER A 28 7.45 22.56 1.93
C SER A 28 7.57 21.05 1.72
N PRO A 29 6.46 20.29 1.79
CA PRO A 29 6.52 18.84 1.56
C PRO A 29 7.00 18.51 0.15
N SER A 30 6.69 19.36 -0.84
CA SER A 30 7.14 19.17 -2.23
C SER A 30 8.65 19.34 -2.38
N ALA A 31 9.26 20.32 -1.72
CA ALA A 31 10.71 20.52 -1.76
C ALA A 31 11.45 19.34 -1.11
N GLN A 32 10.99 18.89 0.06
CA GLN A 32 11.53 17.73 0.74
C GLN A 32 11.37 16.45 -0.10
N ASN A 33 10.20 16.25 -0.72
CA ASN A 33 9.95 15.09 -1.58
C ASN A 33 10.81 15.11 -2.85
N SER A 34 10.99 16.28 -3.47
CA SER A 34 11.82 16.42 -4.67
C SER A 34 13.27 16.04 -4.41
N LEU A 35 13.81 16.41 -3.24
CA LEU A 35 15.14 15.99 -2.81
C LEU A 35 15.20 14.48 -2.56
N ALA A 36 14.19 13.91 -1.89
CA ALA A 36 14.09 12.48 -1.67
C ALA A 36 14.02 11.67 -2.97
N TRP A 37 13.18 12.08 -3.91
CA TRP A 37 13.03 11.44 -5.22
C TRP A 37 14.33 11.51 -6.03
N TYR A 38 15.05 12.63 -5.97
CA TYR A 38 16.35 12.73 -6.61
C TYR A 38 17.34 11.65 -6.11
N TYR A 39 17.35 11.38 -4.79
CA TYR A 39 18.17 10.32 -4.22
C TYR A 39 17.73 8.90 -4.63
N VAL A 40 16.44 8.68 -4.90
CA VAL A 40 15.94 7.42 -5.50
C VAL A 40 16.52 7.26 -6.91
N THR A 41 16.54 8.32 -7.71
CA THR A 41 16.99 8.27 -9.12
C THR A 41 18.51 8.22 -9.28
N THR A 42 19.26 8.67 -8.28
CA THR A 42 20.72 8.68 -8.29
C THR A 42 21.35 7.53 -7.52
N ASP A 43 20.54 6.52 -7.17
CA ASP A 43 20.98 5.30 -6.46
C ASP A 43 21.68 5.60 -5.12
N GLN A 44 21.26 6.67 -4.44
CA GLN A 44 21.76 7.09 -3.13
C GLN A 44 20.64 7.13 -2.07
N PRO A 45 19.90 6.03 -1.88
CA PRO A 45 18.66 6.05 -1.08
C PRO A 45 18.89 6.35 0.40
N GLN A 46 20.08 6.08 0.94
CA GLN A 46 20.45 6.40 2.32
C GLN A 46 20.32 7.89 2.64
N LYS A 47 20.71 8.77 1.72
CA LYS A 47 20.60 10.23 1.88
C LYS A 47 19.16 10.72 1.76
N GLY A 48 18.33 10.02 0.98
CA GLY A 48 16.93 10.36 0.72
C GLY A 48 15.97 10.06 1.87
N LEU A 49 16.34 9.19 2.82
CA LEU A 49 15.45 8.80 3.93
C LEU A 49 15.06 10.00 4.83
N ALA A 50 16.02 10.86 5.17
CA ALA A 50 15.77 12.01 6.03
C ALA A 50 14.79 13.03 5.41
N PRO A 51 14.98 13.50 4.15
CA PRO A 51 14.02 14.40 3.51
C PRO A 51 12.67 13.72 3.25
N ALA A 52 12.63 12.43 2.89
CA ALA A 52 11.36 11.71 2.74
C ALA A 52 10.55 11.65 4.04
N GLN A 53 11.21 11.36 5.17
CA GLN A 53 10.55 11.38 6.48
C GLN A 53 10.02 12.76 6.85
N ARG A 54 10.74 13.84 6.53
CA ARG A 54 10.23 15.21 6.71
C ARG A 54 9.01 15.45 5.85
N ALA A 55 9.05 15.08 4.57
CA ALA A 55 7.93 15.24 3.65
C ALA A 55 6.67 14.52 4.15
N VAL A 56 6.80 13.28 4.65
CA VAL A 56 5.68 12.52 5.23
C VAL A 56 5.16 13.15 6.52
N ARG A 57 6.02 13.72 7.37
CA ARG A 57 5.56 14.43 8.57
C ARG A 57 4.75 15.69 8.24
N LEU A 58 5.17 16.41 7.19
CA LEU A 58 4.49 17.62 6.73
C LEU A 58 3.15 17.29 6.06
N MET A 59 3.11 16.23 5.25
CA MET A 59 1.92 15.82 4.52
C MET A 59 1.79 14.29 4.47
N PRO A 60 1.25 13.66 5.52
CA PRO A 60 1.16 12.20 5.63
C PRO A 60 0.09 11.58 4.71
N GLY A 61 -0.77 12.41 4.11
CA GLY A 61 -1.86 11.98 3.25
C GLY A 61 -1.57 12.02 1.75
N ASN A 62 -0.34 12.38 1.35
CA ASN A 62 0.01 12.45 -0.07
C ASN A 62 0.61 11.12 -0.53
N SER A 63 -0.11 10.43 -1.43
CA SER A 63 0.28 9.15 -1.98
C SER A 63 1.64 9.18 -2.69
N ALA A 64 1.97 10.25 -3.41
CA ALA A 64 3.26 10.37 -4.11
C ALA A 64 4.46 10.50 -3.14
N ILE A 65 4.26 11.15 -1.99
CA ILE A 65 5.30 11.26 -0.95
C ILE A 65 5.50 9.90 -0.26
N LEU A 66 4.40 9.22 0.06
CA LEU A 66 4.44 7.89 0.65
C LEU A 66 5.13 6.88 -0.29
N ASP A 67 4.88 6.97 -1.59
CA ASP A 67 5.51 6.13 -2.61
C ASP A 67 7.02 6.40 -2.73
N THR A 68 7.42 7.68 -2.75
CA THR A 68 8.84 8.06 -2.75
C THR A 68 9.55 7.49 -1.52
N GLN A 69 8.92 7.54 -0.35
CA GLN A 69 9.46 6.93 0.87
C GLN A 69 9.52 5.40 0.78
N ALA A 70 8.49 4.76 0.21
CA ALA A 70 8.46 3.32 0.00
C ALA A 70 9.59 2.84 -0.91
N ALA A 71 9.85 3.57 -2.01
CA ALA A 71 10.96 3.29 -2.93
C ALA A 71 12.33 3.38 -2.24
N LEU A 72 12.54 4.41 -1.40
CA LEU A 72 13.76 4.54 -0.61
C LEU A 72 13.94 3.39 0.38
N PHE A 73 12.87 2.97 1.05
CA PHE A 73 12.92 1.80 1.94
C PHE A 73 13.23 0.51 1.18
N PHE A 74 12.65 0.34 -0.01
CA PHE A 74 12.92 -0.81 -0.85
C PHE A 74 14.41 -0.87 -1.26
N GLN A 75 14.97 0.24 -1.74
CA GLN A 75 16.38 0.30 -2.13
C GLN A 75 17.36 0.16 -0.95
N THR A 76 16.96 0.57 0.26
CA THR A 76 17.77 0.37 1.48
C THR A 76 17.62 -1.01 2.12
N GLY A 77 16.83 -1.91 1.52
CA GLY A 77 16.56 -3.26 2.04
C GLY A 77 15.56 -3.30 3.20
N ARG A 78 14.93 -2.18 3.54
CA ARG A 78 13.91 -2.05 4.59
C ARG A 78 12.53 -2.47 4.08
N CYS A 79 12.44 -3.72 3.68
CA CYS A 79 11.31 -4.28 2.96
C CYS A 79 9.96 -4.17 3.68
N ARG A 80 9.90 -4.44 5.00
CA ARG A 80 8.66 -4.33 5.78
C ARG A 80 8.07 -2.92 5.72
N GLU A 81 8.93 -1.91 5.79
CA GLU A 81 8.52 -0.52 5.79
C GLU A 81 8.16 -0.04 4.38
N ALA A 82 8.83 -0.55 3.35
CA ALA A 82 8.46 -0.31 1.96
C ALA A 82 7.03 -0.77 1.66
N VAL A 83 6.67 -2.01 2.05
CA VAL A 83 5.32 -2.55 1.86
C VAL A 83 4.30 -1.76 2.68
N ALA A 84 4.62 -1.42 3.94
CA ALA A 84 3.71 -0.63 4.79
C ALA A 84 3.43 0.76 4.20
N MET A 85 4.46 1.46 3.71
CA MET A 85 4.29 2.78 3.10
C MET A 85 3.57 2.70 1.75
N GLY A 86 3.86 1.71 0.93
CA GLY A 86 3.16 1.51 -0.35
C GLY A 86 1.67 1.18 -0.17
N ARG A 87 1.32 0.36 0.83
CA ARG A 87 -0.09 0.11 1.19
C ARG A 87 -0.78 1.37 1.70
N ARG A 88 -0.09 2.15 2.54
CA ARG A 88 -0.62 3.45 2.98
C ARG A 88 -0.81 4.42 1.80
N ALA A 89 0.08 4.41 0.81
CA ALA A 89 -0.07 5.21 -0.39
C ALA A 89 -1.35 4.84 -1.17
N LEU A 90 -1.67 3.54 -1.26
CA LEU A 90 -2.92 3.04 -1.85
C LEU A 90 -4.16 3.51 -1.09
N ASP A 91 -4.13 3.42 0.24
CA ASP A 91 -5.25 3.83 1.10
C ASP A 91 -5.51 5.34 1.03
N MET A 92 -4.47 6.13 0.77
CA MET A 92 -4.58 7.59 0.59
C MET A 92 -5.06 8.02 -0.80
N LEU A 93 -5.21 7.10 -1.77
CA LEU A 93 -5.78 7.43 -3.07
C LEU A 93 -7.28 7.72 -2.92
N HIS A 94 -7.66 8.96 -3.18
CA HIS A 94 -9.08 9.35 -3.17
C HIS A 94 -9.85 8.62 -4.28
N GLU A 95 -11.17 8.48 -4.09
CA GLU A 95 -12.06 7.77 -5.01
C GLU A 95 -12.02 8.32 -6.45
N GLY A 96 -11.77 9.62 -6.62
CA GLY A 96 -11.62 10.26 -7.93
C GLY A 96 -10.30 10.01 -8.69
N VAL A 97 -9.38 9.20 -8.16
CA VAL A 97 -8.14 8.85 -8.87
C VAL A 97 -8.47 7.79 -9.94
N PRO A 98 -7.95 7.90 -11.19
CA PRO A 98 -8.16 6.89 -12.22
C PRO A 98 -7.74 5.50 -11.75
N ASP A 99 -8.51 4.47 -12.11
CA ASP A 99 -8.19 3.09 -11.75
C ASP A 99 -6.80 2.65 -12.22
N ALA A 100 -6.30 3.22 -13.32
CA ALA A 100 -4.94 3.01 -13.81
C ALA A 100 -3.88 3.37 -12.76
N ALA A 101 -3.97 4.55 -12.13
CA ALA A 101 -3.02 4.96 -11.11
C ALA A 101 -3.14 4.06 -9.86
N ARG A 102 -4.36 3.67 -9.47
CA ARG A 102 -4.57 2.70 -8.40
C ARG A 102 -3.91 1.34 -8.71
N GLN A 103 -4.01 0.87 -9.94
CA GLN A 103 -3.36 -0.35 -10.40
C GLN A 103 -1.83 -0.22 -10.40
N ASP A 104 -1.28 0.93 -10.78
CA ASP A 104 0.15 1.18 -10.72
C ASP A 104 0.70 1.06 -9.30
N PHE A 105 0.08 1.72 -8.32
CA PHE A 105 0.48 1.57 -6.93
C PHE A 105 0.35 0.13 -6.43
N LYS A 106 -0.71 -0.60 -6.84
CA LYS A 106 -0.87 -2.03 -6.48
C LYS A 106 0.29 -2.85 -7.03
N ARG A 107 0.66 -2.64 -8.30
CA ARG A 107 1.80 -3.32 -8.93
C ARG A 107 3.10 -3.02 -8.21
N ILE A 108 3.33 -1.76 -7.83
CA ILE A 108 4.53 -1.37 -7.06
C ILE A 108 4.58 -2.12 -5.72
N VAL A 109 3.46 -2.18 -4.98
CA VAL A 109 3.39 -2.94 -3.72
C VAL A 109 3.65 -4.43 -3.93
N THR A 110 3.05 -5.05 -4.96
CA THR A 110 3.32 -6.45 -5.31
C THR A 110 4.80 -6.68 -5.63
N VAL A 111 5.46 -5.75 -6.33
CA VAL A 111 6.91 -5.84 -6.58
C VAL A 111 7.69 -5.81 -5.27
N PHE A 112 7.32 -4.94 -4.33
CA PHE A 112 7.95 -4.92 -3.01
C PHE A 112 7.75 -6.25 -2.27
N GLU A 113 6.53 -6.79 -2.23
CA GLU A 113 6.22 -8.06 -1.56
C GLU A 113 6.88 -9.29 -2.20
N THR A 114 7.02 -9.30 -3.53
CA THR A 114 7.61 -10.44 -4.26
C THR A 114 9.12 -10.43 -4.22
N LYS A 115 9.74 -9.26 -4.40
CA LYS A 115 11.20 -9.14 -4.38
C LYS A 115 11.76 -9.14 -2.96
N CYS A 116 10.99 -8.66 -2.00
CA CYS A 116 11.33 -8.80 -0.60
C CYS A 116 10.52 -9.94 -0.01
N VAL A 117 11.08 -11.15 0.03
CA VAL A 117 10.46 -12.30 0.70
C VAL A 117 10.05 -11.88 2.12
N PRO A 118 8.75 -11.79 2.43
CA PRO A 118 8.33 -11.43 3.76
C PRO A 118 8.57 -12.65 4.64
N ALA A 119 9.36 -12.50 5.71
CA ALA A 119 9.15 -13.36 6.86
C ALA A 119 7.66 -13.22 7.24
N PRO A 120 6.90 -14.33 7.39
CA PRO A 120 5.46 -14.30 7.53
C PRO A 120 5.11 -13.63 8.85
N SER A 121 4.86 -12.33 8.81
CA SER A 121 4.40 -11.59 9.98
C SER A 121 3.37 -10.57 9.56
N ALA A 122 2.12 -11.02 9.73
CA ALA A 122 0.99 -10.26 10.21
C ALA A 122 0.42 -9.17 9.27
N GLN A 123 -0.90 -9.30 9.02
CA GLN A 123 -1.81 -8.24 8.59
C GLN A 123 -1.87 -7.99 7.07
N SER A 124 -2.37 -8.97 6.34
CA SER A 124 -3.31 -8.73 5.25
C SER A 124 -4.65 -9.37 5.63
N ASN A 125 -5.25 -8.89 6.72
CA ASN A 125 -6.65 -9.17 7.02
C ASN A 125 -7.50 -8.19 6.19
N GLN A 126 -7.44 -8.33 4.87
CA GLN A 126 -8.48 -7.79 3.99
C GLN A 126 -9.52 -8.91 3.87
N PRO A 127 -10.78 -8.71 4.28
CA PRO A 127 -11.83 -9.65 3.95
C PRO A 127 -11.96 -9.63 2.43
N GLN A 128 -11.54 -10.72 1.79
CA GLN A 128 -11.87 -10.93 0.40
C GLN A 128 -13.39 -10.93 0.32
N LEU A 129 -13.94 -9.88 -0.30
CA LEU A 129 -15.26 -9.91 -0.92
C LEU A 129 -15.19 -10.99 -2.00
N THR A 130 -15.30 -12.23 -1.57
CA THR A 130 -15.81 -13.28 -2.42
C THR A 130 -17.23 -12.85 -2.69
N GLU A 131 -17.48 -12.38 -3.91
CA GLU A 131 -18.82 -12.33 -4.48
C GLU A 131 -19.30 -13.79 -4.53
N GLY A 132 -19.79 -14.23 -3.37
CA GLY A 132 -20.45 -15.49 -3.17
C GLY A 132 -21.74 -15.44 -3.95
N GLY A 133 -21.72 -16.18 -5.06
CA GLY A 133 -22.91 -16.63 -5.73
C GLY A 133 -23.94 -17.12 -4.71
N MET A 134 -25.15 -16.62 -4.90
CA MET A 134 -26.37 -17.01 -4.23
C MET A 134 -26.42 -18.52 -3.94
N ARG A 135 -26.70 -18.89 -2.69
CA ARG A 135 -27.79 -19.81 -2.25
C ARG A 135 -27.49 -20.39 -0.85
N GLN A 136 -27.92 -19.66 0.17
CA GLN A 136 -28.97 -20.04 1.11
C GLN A 136 -29.14 -21.57 1.43
N LEU A 137 -28.81 -21.95 2.69
CA LEU A 137 -29.54 -22.86 3.61
C LEU A 137 -29.55 -24.39 3.31
N HIS A 138 -29.32 -25.37 4.21
CA HIS A 138 -29.66 -25.59 5.64
C HIS A 138 -28.62 -26.53 6.30
N ARG A 139 -28.05 -26.21 7.47
CA ARG A 139 -28.41 -26.62 8.86
C ARG A 139 -28.42 -28.12 9.21
N VAL A 140 -27.43 -28.47 10.05
CA VAL A 140 -27.48 -29.22 11.34
C VAL A 140 -27.90 -30.69 11.32
N SER A 141 -26.92 -31.55 11.64
CA SER A 141 -27.08 -32.98 11.88
C SER A 141 -27.23 -33.30 13.38
N CYS A 142 -28.23 -34.13 13.67
CA CYS A 142 -28.37 -35.15 14.73
C CYS A 142 -28.17 -34.79 16.22
N ILE A 143 -29.25 -34.88 17.01
CA ILE A 143 -29.28 -35.55 18.34
C ILE A 143 -30.58 -36.37 18.51
N LEU A 144 -30.38 -37.68 18.68
CA LEU A 144 -31.08 -38.74 19.45
C LEU A 144 -32.62 -38.79 19.64
N THR A 145 -33.19 -39.85 19.03
CA THR A 145 -33.97 -40.99 19.60
C THR A 145 -35.14 -40.82 20.58
N SER A 146 -36.23 -41.53 20.21
CA SER A 146 -37.32 -42.14 21.02
C SER A 146 -38.53 -41.24 21.31
N ARG A 147 -39.80 -41.68 21.27
CA ARG A 147 -40.53 -42.91 20.89
C ARG A 147 -42.02 -42.56 21.14
N LEU A 148 -42.96 -43.21 20.42
CA LEU A 148 -44.45 -43.14 20.47
C LEU A 148 -45.04 -42.25 19.36
N GLU A 149 -45.50 -42.77 18.20
CA GLU A 149 -46.73 -43.56 17.96
C GLU A 149 -47.96 -42.75 18.43
N SER A 150 -48.82 -42.14 17.60
CA SER A 150 -49.67 -42.71 16.54
C SER A 150 -50.49 -41.57 15.85
N PRO A 151 -51.34 -41.85 14.83
CA PRO A 151 -51.58 -40.99 13.67
C PRO A 151 -52.91 -40.18 13.70
N GLY A 152 -52.96 -39.10 12.91
CA GLY A 152 -54.21 -38.53 12.41
C GLY A 152 -54.39 -37.04 12.70
N GLY A 153 -54.16 -36.20 11.70
CA GLY A 153 -54.59 -34.79 11.73
C GLY A 153 -53.85 -33.90 10.73
N PRO A 154 -54.54 -33.18 9.84
CA PRO A 154 -53.90 -32.43 8.74
C PRO A 154 -53.22 -31.13 9.21
N ALA A 155 -52.21 -30.75 8.41
CA ALA A 155 -51.23 -29.67 8.53
C ALA A 155 -51.63 -28.35 9.26
N PRO A 156 -50.69 -27.75 10.03
CA PRO A 156 -50.77 -26.35 10.42
C PRO A 156 -50.33 -25.40 9.29
N TRP A 157 -51.00 -24.25 9.25
CA TRP A 157 -50.92 -23.15 8.28
C TRP A 157 -49.56 -22.40 8.29
N PRO A 158 -49.25 -21.62 7.23
CA PRO A 158 -47.89 -21.16 6.94
C PRO A 158 -47.42 -19.93 7.73
N CYS A 159 -46.10 -19.75 7.70
CA CYS A 159 -45.30 -18.65 8.24
C CYS A 159 -45.79 -17.23 7.89
N SER A 160 -45.57 -16.29 8.81
CA SER A 160 -45.42 -14.83 8.63
C SER A 160 -44.54 -14.33 9.80
N ALA A 161 -43.67 -13.32 9.70
CA ALA A 161 -43.56 -12.19 8.77
C ALA A 161 -42.08 -11.81 8.57
#